data_AF-A0A3B8MLY2-F1
#
_entry.id   AF-A0A3B8MLY2-F1
#
_cell.length_a   1.000
_cell.length_b   1.000
_cell.length_c   1.000
_cell.angle_alpha   90.00
_cell.angle_beta   90.00
_cell.angle_gamma   90.00
#
_symmetry.space_group_name_H-M   'P 1'
#
loop_
_entity.id
_entity.type
_entity.pdbx_description
1 polymer ?
#
loop_
_entity_poly.entity_id
_entity_poly.type
_entity_poly.pdbx_seq_one_letter_code
_entity_poly.pdbx_strand_id
1 'polypeptide(L)' 'MANAPADPDNINRSGSSHGESEFIHPDGNVLQEAGFFTEEVLIQDLDLRAASGGIARRAVEDQAALKD' A
#
# COMPACT_ATOMS: atom_id res chain seq x y z
N MET A 1 0.11 5.67 13.89
CA MET A 1 1.57 5.55 14.03
C MET A 1 2.14 5.99 12.69
N ALA A 2 2.95 7.05 12.64
CA ALA A 2 3.64 7.46 11.42
C ALA A 2 5.09 7.02 11.58
N ASN A 3 5.58 6.16 10.68
CA ASN A 3 6.97 5.74 10.73
C ASN A 3 7.84 6.83 10.10
N ALA A 4 9.03 7.07 10.65
CA ALA A 4 9.96 8.01 10.04
C ALA A 4 10.47 7.43 8.71
N PRO A 5 10.65 8.25 7.66
CA PRO A 5 11.27 7.81 6.41
C PRO A 5 12.65 7.19 6.66
N ALA A 6 13.07 6.34 5.73
CA ALA A 6 14.41 5.79 5.74
C ALA A 6 15.46 6.90 5.63
N ASP A 7 16.61 6.70 6.27
CA ASP A 7 17.77 7.55 6.09
C ASP A 7 18.48 7.15 4.78
N PRO A 8 18.56 8.03 3.77
CA PRO A 8 19.17 7.70 2.48
C PRO A 8 20.68 7.43 2.59
N ASP A 9 21.34 7.97 3.62
CA ASP A 9 22.77 7.77 3.87
C ASP A 9 23.04 6.55 4.77
N ASN A 10 22.02 6.04 5.47
CA ASN A 10 22.12 4.87 6.32
C ASN A 10 20.78 4.12 6.49
N ILE A 11 20.42 3.31 5.50
CA ILE A 11 19.15 2.56 5.48
C ILE A 11 18.97 1.59 6.67
N ASN A 12 20.03 1.25 7.41
CA ASN A 12 19.98 0.38 8.60
C ASN A 12 19.85 1.17 9.91
N ARG A 13 19.74 2.50 9.84
CA ARG A 13 19.61 3.35 11.03
C ARG A 13 18.35 2.97 11.80
N SER A 14 18.51 2.73 13.11
CA SER A 14 17.39 2.41 13.99
C SER A 14 16.28 3.47 13.90
N GLY A 15 15.03 3.01 13.83
CA GLY A 15 13.85 3.87 13.69
C GLY A 15 13.53 4.30 12.25
N SER A 16 14.34 3.90 11.26
CA SER A 16 13.99 4.02 9.84
C SER A 16 12.87 3.05 9.49
N SER A 17 11.99 3.48 8.59
CA SER A 17 10.99 2.61 7.96
C SER A 17 11.04 2.79 6.45
N HIS A 18 10.62 1.77 5.73
CA HIS A 18 10.42 1.87 4.29
C HIS A 18 9.23 2.79 3.94
N GLY A 19 8.40 3.20 4.90
CA GLY A 19 7.14 3.83 4.55
C GLY A 19 6.18 2.79 3.96
N GLU A 20 4.88 3.01 4.14
CA GLU A 20 3.84 2.03 3.77
C GLU A 20 2.57 2.75 3.28
N SER A 21 2.67 4.04 2.99
CA SER A 21 1.50 4.83 2.60
C SER A 21 1.27 4.70 1.11
N GLU A 22 0.16 4.07 0.76
CA GLU A 22 -0.22 3.79 -0.62
C GLU A 22 -1.74 3.87 -0.80
N PHE A 23 -2.17 4.38 -1.95
CA PHE A 23 -3.54 4.28 -2.44
C PHE A 23 -3.59 3.25 -3.55
N ILE A 24 -4.37 2.19 -3.36
CA ILE A 24 -4.55 1.12 -4.33
C ILE A 24 -6.01 1.10 -4.79
N HIS A 25 -6.23 1.07 -6.10
CA HIS A 25 -7.54 0.93 -6.69
C HIS A 25 -8.10 -0.48 -6.44
N PRO A 26 -9.43 -0.67 -6.30
CA PRO A 26 -10.01 -1.98 -6.03
C PRO A 26 -9.72 -3.09 -7.05
N ASP A 27 -9.14 -2.81 -8.21
CA ASP A 27 -8.68 -3.82 -9.18
C ASP A 27 -7.23 -4.29 -8.93
N GLY A 28 -6.54 -3.70 -7.95
CA GLY A 28 -5.17 -4.00 -7.57
C GLY A 28 -4.11 -3.06 -8.17
N ASN A 29 -4.50 -2.07 -8.99
CA ASN A 29 -3.55 -1.09 -9.50
C ASN A 29 -3.19 -0.04 -8.44
N VAL A 30 -1.90 0.28 -8.35
CA VAL A 30 -1.39 1.37 -7.52
C VAL A 30 -1.79 2.71 -8.14
N LEU A 31 -2.46 3.55 -7.36
CA LEU A 31 -2.80 4.92 -7.77
C LEU A 31 -1.73 5.92 -7.34
N GLN A 32 -1.18 5.74 -6.14
CA GLN A 32 -0.13 6.60 -5.59
C GLN A 32 0.56 5.90 -4.42
N GLU A 33 1.88 6.04 -4.32
CA GLU A 33 2.71 5.51 -3.24
C GLU A 33 3.64 6.63 -2.75
N ALA A 34 3.90 6.69 -1.44
CA ALA A 34 4.85 7.63 -0.86
C ALA A 34 6.28 7.11 -1.03
N GLY A 35 7.23 8.01 -1.21
CA GLY A 35 8.64 7.68 -1.25
C GLY A 35 9.19 7.22 0.10
N PHE A 36 10.21 6.37 0.03
CA PHE A 36 10.87 5.76 1.20
C PHE A 36 11.70 6.77 2.03
N PHE A 37 12.23 7.83 1.41
CA PHE A 37 13.22 8.75 2.00
C PHE A 37 12.67 10.15 2.31
N THR A 38 11.39 10.37 2.05
CA THR A 38 10.77 11.69 2.03
C THR A 38 9.59 11.76 2.97
N GLU A 39 9.40 12.92 3.61
CA GLU A 39 8.23 13.20 4.44
C GLU A 39 7.08 13.69 3.55
N GLU A 40 6.42 12.75 2.88
CA GLU A 40 5.31 13.05 1.97
C GLU A 40 3.95 12.86 2.64
N VAL A 41 3.01 13.73 2.27
CA VAL A 41 1.60 13.60 2.61
C VAL A 41 0.83 13.27 1.34
N LEU A 42 0.27 12.07 1.27
CA LEU A 42 -0.56 11.67 0.15
C LEU A 42 -2.01 12.08 0.39
N ILE A 43 -2.66 12.65 -0.64
CA ILE A 43 -4.07 13.05 -0.61
C ILE A 43 -4.68 12.61 -1.94
N GLN A 44 -5.82 11.91 -1.89
CA GLN A 44 -6.48 11.38 -3.07
C GLN A 44 -8.01 11.45 -2.94
N ASP A 45 -8.69 11.76 -4.04
CA ASP A 45 -10.13 11.63 -4.17
C ASP A 45 -10.49 10.20 -4.60
N LEU A 46 -11.37 9.53 -3.84
CA LEU A 46 -11.73 8.13 -4.09
C LEU A 46 -13.17 8.01 -4.61
N ASP A 47 -13.35 7.33 -5.74
CA ASP A 47 -14.67 6.92 -6.20
C ASP A 47 -15.10 5.60 -5.53
N LEU A 48 -15.92 5.71 -4.50
CA LEU A 48 -16.40 4.55 -3.75
C LEU A 48 -17.28 3.60 -4.58
N ARG A 49 -17.81 4.03 -5.73
CA ARG A 49 -18.58 3.15 -6.63
C ARG A 49 -17.70 2.05 -7.24
N ALA A 50 -16.38 2.24 -7.29
CA ALA A 50 -15.44 1.23 -7.77
C ALA A 50 -15.27 0.06 -6.79
N ALA A 51 -15.63 0.23 -5.51
CA ALA A 51 -15.48 -0.78 -4.46
C ALA A 51 -16.56 -1.87 -4.55
N SER A 52 -16.51 -2.70 -5.59
CA SER A 52 -17.50 -3.74 -5.87
C SER A 52 -17.36 -5.01 -5.01
N GLY A 53 -16.26 -5.17 -4.27
CA GLY A 53 -15.90 -6.41 -3.58
C GLY A 53 -15.45 -7.55 -4.51
N GLY A 54 -15.31 -7.30 -5.82
CA GLY A 54 -14.93 -8.30 -6.81
C GLY A 54 -13.61 -9.01 -6.51
N ILE A 55 -12.56 -8.25 -6.14
CA ILE A 55 -11.25 -8.84 -5.81
C ILE A 55 -11.31 -9.67 -4.52
N ALA A 56 -12.04 -9.22 -3.50
CA ALA A 56 -12.20 -9.99 -2.27
C ALA A 56 -12.90 -11.34 -2.54
N ARG A 57 -13.94 -11.35 -3.37
CA ARG A 57 -14.62 -12.59 -3.78
C ARG A 57 -13.71 -13.49 -4.61
N ARG A 58 -13.00 -12.91 -5.60
CA ARG A 58 -12.01 -13.63 -6.40
C ARG A 58 -10.97 -14.32 -5.50
N ALA A 59 -10.46 -13.64 -4.49
CA ALA A 59 -9.45 -14.19 -3.58
C ALA A 59 -9.93 -15.42 -2.81
N VAL A 60 -11.20 -15.44 -2.38
CA VAL A 60 -11.81 -16.61 -1.72
C VAL A 60 -12.02 -17.77 -2.69
N GLU A 61 -12.38 -17.46 -3.93
CA GLU A 61 -12.66 -18.46 -4.98
C GLU A 61 -11.39 -18.96 -5.70
N ASP A 62 -10.25 -18.30 -5.50
CA ASP A 62 -9.00 -18.57 -6.22
C ASP A 62 -8.52 -20.00 -5.97
N GLN A 63 -8.40 -20.78 -7.04
CA GLN A 63 -7.92 -22.16 -6.97
C GLN A 63 -6.42 -22.26 -6.71
N ALA A 64 -5.67 -21.18 -6.97
CA ALA A 64 -4.24 -21.08 -6.66
C ALA A 64 -3.98 -20.77 -5.19
N ALA A 65 -5.00 -20.40 -4.40
CA ALA A 65 -4.85 -20.27 -2.97
C ALA A 65 -4.47 -21.63 -2.37
N LEU A 66 -3.45 -21.65 -1.51
CA LEU A 66 -3.10 -22.84 -0.73
C LEU A 66 -4.33 -23.25 0.09
N LYS A 67 -4.83 -24.46 -0.17
CA LYS A 67 -5.89 -25.08 0.60
C LYS A 67 -5.24 -26.09 1.54
N ASP A 68 -5.74 -26.18 2.76
CA ASP A 68 -5.29 -27.16 3.77
C ASP A 68 -5.33 -28.60 3.24
#